data_AF-A0A179UYK3-F1
#
_entry.id   AF-A0A179UYK3-F1
#
_cell.length_a   1.000
_cell.length_b   1.000
_cell.length_c   1.000
_cell.angle_alpha   90.00
_cell.angle_beta   90.00
_cell.angle_gamma   90.00
#
_symmetry.space_group_name_H-M   'P 1'
#
loop_
_entity.id
_entity.type
_entity.pdbx_description
1 polymer ?
#
loop_
_entity_poly.entity_id
_entity_poly.type
_entity_poly.pdbx_seq_one_letter_code
_entity_poly.pdbx_strand_id
1 'polypeptide(L)'
;MESQQQPLKAGPSNYAIRAQHTPTTITIYHAYSPSIANAAVAAGKFVAPFKRGRMTWIKPSFLWMAYRYGWATKKDQKRVLALEVTREGFHWALAHACPSHPSPHLYADQATWEKRKEESPVRVQWDPERDFEFRALEYRSLQVGLKGEAVDRMWMSGLWGSGMLRG
;
A
#
# COMPACT_ATOMS: atom_id res chain seq x y z
N MET A 1 -38.43 16.92 23.97
CA MET A 1 -38.24 16.34 22.63
C MET A 1 -36.84 16.67 22.19
N GLU A 2 -35.93 15.73 22.38
CA GLU A 2 -34.52 15.88 22.06
C GLU A 2 -34.32 15.46 20.60
N SER A 3 -33.99 16.42 19.74
CA SER A 3 -33.76 16.18 18.32
C SER A 3 -32.46 15.42 18.15
N GLN A 4 -32.56 14.11 17.92
CA GLN A 4 -31.42 13.29 17.51
C GLN A 4 -30.97 13.76 16.12
N GLN A 5 -29.84 14.46 16.08
CA GLN A 5 -29.19 14.84 14.84
C GLN A 5 -28.52 13.59 14.27
N GLN A 6 -29.13 13.02 13.22
CA GLN A 6 -28.55 11.91 12.47
C GLN A 6 -27.18 12.34 11.94
N PRO A 7 -26.13 11.49 12.06
CA PRO A 7 -24.83 11.83 11.49
C PRO A 7 -24.98 11.98 9.98
N LEU A 8 -24.47 13.11 9.46
CA LEU A 8 -24.36 13.35 8.02
C LEU A 8 -23.71 12.12 7.36
N LYS A 9 -24.44 11.48 6.44
CA LYS A 9 -23.81 10.54 5.50
C LYS A 9 -22.78 11.34 4.72
N ALA A 10 -21.51 11.21 5.07
CA ALA A 10 -20.43 11.78 4.29
C ALA A 10 -20.56 11.24 2.85
N GLY A 11 -20.66 12.15 1.87
CA GLY A 11 -20.53 11.78 0.47
C GLY A 11 -19.20 11.03 0.25
N PRO A 12 -19.06 10.28 -0.86
CA PRO A 12 -17.84 9.52 -1.09
C PRO A 12 -16.62 10.46 -1.06
N SER A 13 -15.70 10.20 -0.13
CA SER A 13 -14.43 10.90 -0.05
C SER A 13 -13.70 10.77 -1.38
N ASN A 14 -13.09 11.87 -1.86
CA ASN A 14 -12.18 11.85 -3.00
C ASN A 14 -10.98 10.91 -2.76
N TYR A 15 -10.73 10.49 -1.52
CA TYR A 15 -9.67 9.58 -1.11
C TYR A 15 -10.26 8.27 -0.60
N ALA A 16 -9.86 7.14 -1.19
CA ALA A 16 -10.27 5.83 -0.68
C ALA A 16 -9.20 4.75 -0.87
N ILE A 17 -9.15 3.81 0.07
CA ILE A 17 -8.35 2.60 -0.04
C ILE A 17 -9.16 1.61 -0.88
N ARG A 18 -8.83 1.51 -2.17
CA ARG A 18 -9.47 0.58 -3.10
C ARG A 18 -8.67 -0.71 -3.12
N ALA A 19 -9.27 -1.79 -2.65
CA ALA A 19 -8.60 -3.08 -2.53
C ALA A 19 -9.61 -4.22 -2.57
N GLN A 20 -9.19 -5.38 -3.07
CA GLN A 20 -9.87 -6.63 -2.72
C GLN A 20 -9.59 -6.94 -1.25
N HIS A 21 -10.60 -7.41 -0.53
CA HIS A 21 -10.45 -7.75 0.88
C HIS A 21 -11.43 -8.83 1.31
N THR A 22 -11.09 -9.51 2.40
CA THR A 22 -11.97 -10.38 3.17
C THR A 22 -12.26 -9.71 4.52
N PRO A 23 -13.01 -10.35 5.44
CA PRO A 23 -13.13 -9.85 6.81
C PRO A 23 -11.80 -9.77 7.56
N THR A 24 -10.78 -10.54 7.17
CA THR A 24 -9.51 -10.66 7.91
C THR A 24 -8.27 -10.27 7.11
N THR A 25 -8.36 -10.19 5.78
CA THR A 25 -7.23 -9.86 4.89
C THR A 25 -7.55 -8.72 3.92
N ILE A 26 -6.51 -8.07 3.43
CA ILE A 26 -6.54 -7.11 2.32
C ILE A 26 -5.48 -7.52 1.28
N THR A 27 -5.83 -7.44 0.00
CA THR A 27 -4.89 -7.70 -1.09
C THR A 27 -4.10 -6.43 -1.40
N ILE A 28 -2.78 -6.57 -1.45
CA ILE A 28 -1.85 -5.53 -1.86
C ILE A 28 -1.01 -6.04 -3.04
N TYR A 29 -0.57 -5.10 -3.88
CA TYR A 29 0.18 -5.41 -5.08
C TYR A 29 1.53 -4.70 -5.07
N HIS A 30 2.55 -5.40 -5.55
CA HIS A 30 3.85 -4.80 -5.85
C HIS A 30 4.54 -5.53 -7.01
N ALA A 31 5.23 -4.76 -7.87
CA ALA A 31 5.99 -5.29 -8.97
C ALA A 31 7.45 -5.53 -8.58
N TYR A 32 7.97 -6.68 -8.96
CA TYR A 32 9.30 -7.18 -8.65
C TYR A 32 10.02 -7.65 -9.91
N SER A 33 11.34 -7.80 -9.80
CA SER A 33 12.11 -8.55 -10.80
C SER A 33 11.67 -10.02 -10.80
N PRO A 34 11.81 -10.73 -11.92
CA PRO A 34 11.54 -12.17 -11.98
C PRO A 34 12.31 -12.97 -10.91
N SER A 35 13.56 -12.59 -10.62
CA SER A 35 14.38 -13.26 -9.61
C SER A 35 13.80 -13.15 -8.20
N ILE A 36 13.27 -11.99 -7.81
CA ILE A 36 12.64 -11.81 -6.50
C ILE A 36 11.30 -12.53 -6.45
N ALA A 37 10.46 -12.35 -7.48
CA ALA A 37 9.13 -12.92 -7.52
C ALA A 37 9.16 -14.45 -7.49
N ASN A 38 9.97 -15.08 -8.34
CA ASN A 38 10.07 -16.53 -8.42
C ASN A 38 10.61 -17.13 -7.11
N ALA A 39 11.63 -16.51 -6.51
CA ALA A 39 12.18 -16.97 -5.24
C ALA A 39 11.14 -16.85 -4.10
N ALA A 40 10.34 -15.77 -4.09
CA ALA A 40 9.29 -15.58 -3.10
C ALA A 40 8.16 -16.60 -3.24
N VAL A 41 7.72 -16.86 -4.49
CA VAL A 41 6.70 -17.88 -4.81
C VAL A 41 7.17 -19.26 -4.39
N ALA A 42 8.38 -19.65 -4.79
CA ALA A 42 8.93 -20.97 -4.50
C ALA A 42 9.11 -21.22 -2.99
N ALA A 43 9.52 -20.19 -2.24
CA ALA A 43 9.73 -20.30 -0.80
C ALA A 43 8.45 -20.05 0.04
N GLY A 44 7.36 -19.60 -0.59
CA GLY A 44 6.17 -19.11 0.09
C GLY A 44 6.42 -17.87 0.97
N LYS A 45 7.55 -17.18 0.82
CA LYS A 45 7.94 -16.01 1.63
C LYS A 45 9.05 -15.23 0.95
N PHE A 46 9.20 -13.96 1.29
CA PHE A 46 10.31 -13.16 0.76
C PHE A 46 11.67 -13.63 1.28
N VAL A 47 12.49 -14.12 0.35
CA VAL A 47 13.89 -14.57 0.54
C VAL A 47 14.82 -13.77 -0.37
N ALA A 48 16.14 -13.99 -0.26
CA ALA A 48 17.09 -13.38 -1.18
C ALA A 48 16.70 -13.70 -2.65
N PRO A 49 16.81 -12.73 -3.60
CA PRO A 49 17.52 -11.45 -3.49
C PRO A 49 16.66 -10.26 -3.00
N PHE A 50 15.49 -10.49 -2.40
CA PHE A 50 14.70 -9.40 -1.80
C PHE A 50 15.50 -8.67 -0.72
N LYS A 51 15.53 -7.33 -0.77
CA LYS A 51 16.25 -6.49 0.19
C LYS A 51 15.26 -5.74 1.09
N ARG A 52 15.31 -6.03 2.40
CA ARG A 52 14.46 -5.37 3.42
C ARG A 52 14.84 -3.92 3.71
N GLY A 53 16.09 -3.53 3.45
CA GLY A 53 16.61 -2.21 3.81
C GLY A 53 16.15 -1.05 2.92
N ARG A 54 15.41 -1.30 1.83
CA ARG A 54 14.85 -0.25 0.96
C ARG A 54 13.36 -0.07 1.23
N MET A 55 12.88 1.16 1.04
CA MET A 55 11.45 1.44 1.06
C MET A 55 10.73 0.59 0.03
N THR A 56 9.76 -0.19 0.48
CA THR A 56 8.94 -1.07 -0.35
C THR A 56 7.58 -0.42 -0.57
N TRP A 57 7.23 -0.11 -1.81
CA TRP A 57 6.02 0.65 -2.14
C TRP A 57 4.90 -0.28 -2.65
N ILE A 58 3.94 -0.56 -1.79
CA ILE A 58 2.79 -1.43 -2.05
C ILE A 58 1.56 -0.60 -2.42
N LYS A 59 0.63 -1.21 -3.15
CA LYS A 59 -0.58 -0.55 -3.66
C LYS A 59 -1.77 -1.48 -3.48
N PRO A 60 -2.80 -1.10 -2.73
CA PRO A 60 -4.02 -1.91 -2.65
C PRO A 60 -4.83 -1.86 -3.97
N SER A 61 -4.77 -0.75 -4.71
CA SER A 61 -5.44 -0.62 -6.00
C SER A 61 -4.66 -1.28 -7.12
N PHE A 62 -5.32 -2.20 -7.83
CA PHE A 62 -4.76 -2.91 -8.97
C PHE A 62 -4.51 -1.99 -10.17
N LEU A 63 -5.46 -1.13 -10.55
CA LEU A 63 -5.31 -0.24 -11.72
C LEU A 63 -4.24 0.84 -11.49
N TRP A 64 -4.17 1.37 -10.27
CA TRP A 64 -3.06 2.25 -9.88
C TRP A 64 -1.71 1.53 -9.97
N MET A 65 -1.63 0.29 -9.47
CA MET A 65 -0.42 -0.53 -9.57
C MET A 65 -0.01 -0.80 -11.02
N ALA A 66 -0.97 -1.25 -11.83
CA ALA A 66 -0.84 -1.52 -13.24
C ALA A 66 -0.22 -0.34 -13.99
N TYR A 67 -0.82 0.85 -13.88
CA TYR A 67 -0.28 2.06 -14.47
C TYR A 67 1.13 2.39 -13.96
N ARG A 68 1.32 2.39 -12.63
CA ARG A 68 2.59 2.84 -12.03
C ARG A 68 3.78 1.98 -12.45
N TYR A 69 3.54 0.70 -12.72
CA TYR A 69 4.53 -0.27 -13.16
C TYR A 69 4.50 -0.57 -14.67
N GLY A 70 3.69 0.15 -15.44
CA GLY A 70 3.59 0.01 -16.90
C GLY A 70 3.12 -1.37 -17.32
N TRP A 71 2.16 -1.95 -16.58
CA TRP A 71 1.61 -3.28 -16.88
C TRP A 71 2.69 -4.36 -17.03
N ALA A 72 3.63 -4.39 -16.10
CA ALA A 72 4.74 -5.36 -16.07
C ALA A 72 5.71 -5.29 -17.27
N THR A 73 5.74 -4.20 -18.04
CA THR A 73 6.66 -4.04 -19.18
C THR A 73 8.01 -3.43 -18.81
N LYS A 74 8.15 -2.83 -17.61
CA LYS A 74 9.38 -2.16 -17.17
C LYS A 74 10.50 -3.17 -16.86
N LYS A 75 11.75 -2.82 -17.22
CA LYS A 75 12.95 -3.69 -17.23
C LYS A 75 13.15 -4.53 -15.94
N ASP A 76 12.82 -3.98 -14.77
CA ASP A 76 13.02 -4.64 -13.46
C ASP A 76 11.73 -4.88 -12.65
N GLN A 77 10.56 -4.73 -13.30
CA GLN A 77 9.24 -4.80 -12.66
C GLN A 77 8.30 -5.65 -13.52
N LYS A 78 8.79 -6.84 -13.92
CA LYS A 78 8.13 -7.73 -14.89
C LYS A 78 7.18 -8.74 -14.28
N ARG A 79 7.15 -8.86 -12.95
CA ARG A 79 6.25 -9.73 -12.21
C ARG A 79 5.52 -8.91 -11.18
N VAL A 80 4.20 -9.05 -11.13
CA VAL A 80 3.36 -8.45 -10.09
C VAL A 80 2.96 -9.55 -9.15
N LEU A 81 3.21 -9.37 -7.84
CA LEU A 81 2.67 -10.26 -6.82
C LEU A 81 1.43 -9.61 -6.22
N ALA A 82 0.32 -10.37 -6.21
CA ALA A 82 -0.80 -10.12 -5.33
C ALA A 82 -0.51 -10.79 -3.98
N LEU A 83 -0.55 -10.03 -2.90
CA LEU A 83 -0.27 -10.51 -1.54
C LEU A 83 -1.50 -10.26 -0.69
N GLU A 84 -2.03 -11.28 -0.03
CA GLU A 84 -3.00 -11.05 1.05
C GLU A 84 -2.26 -10.89 2.38
N VAL A 85 -2.50 -9.76 3.03
CA VAL A 85 -1.95 -9.43 4.34
C VAL A 85 -3.09 -9.27 5.33
N THR A 86 -2.86 -9.52 6.62
CA THR A 86 -3.93 -9.30 7.60
C THR A 86 -4.33 -7.84 7.64
N ARG A 87 -5.62 -7.60 7.91
CA ARG A 87 -6.13 -6.26 8.16
C ARG A 87 -5.43 -5.60 9.35
N GLU A 88 -5.10 -6.38 10.38
CA GLU A 88 -4.34 -5.89 11.54
C GLU A 88 -2.98 -5.31 11.12
N GLY A 89 -2.19 -6.07 10.36
CA GLY A 89 -0.88 -5.61 9.89
C GLY A 89 -0.98 -4.37 8.99
N PHE A 90 -2.01 -4.32 8.13
CA PHE A 90 -2.28 -3.16 7.28
C PHE A 90 -2.72 -1.94 8.11
N HIS A 91 -3.64 -2.09 9.06
CA HIS A 91 -4.09 -1.02 9.94
C HIS A 91 -2.95 -0.50 10.81
N TRP A 92 -2.11 -1.38 11.35
CA TRP A 92 -0.90 -0.99 12.07
C TRP A 92 -0.02 -0.11 11.20
N ALA A 93 0.21 -0.49 9.93
CA ALA A 93 1.02 0.32 9.02
C ALA A 93 0.42 1.71 8.79
N LEU A 94 -0.90 1.83 8.66
CA LEU A 94 -1.57 3.12 8.51
C LEU A 94 -1.48 3.98 9.78
N ALA A 95 -1.60 3.38 10.96
CA ALA A 95 -1.44 4.08 12.24
C ALA A 95 -0.03 4.63 12.45
N HIS A 96 0.98 4.02 11.80
CA HIS A 96 2.39 4.42 11.88
C HIS A 96 2.87 5.19 10.63
N ALA A 97 1.92 5.69 9.83
CA ALA A 97 2.22 6.41 8.61
C ALA A 97 2.51 7.91 8.82
N CYS A 98 3.35 8.43 7.94
CA CYS A 98 3.51 9.86 7.69
C CYS A 98 3.30 10.13 6.20
N PRO A 99 2.56 11.19 5.80
CA PRO A 99 2.47 11.62 4.41
C PRO A 99 3.83 11.83 3.77
N SER A 100 3.99 11.41 2.50
CA SER A 100 5.24 11.58 1.74
C SER A 100 5.56 13.04 1.40
N HIS A 101 4.57 13.93 1.52
CA HIS A 101 4.64 15.37 1.32
C HIS A 101 4.04 16.12 2.52
N PRO A 102 4.51 17.34 2.83
CA PRO A 102 3.94 18.14 3.90
C PRO A 102 2.47 18.47 3.59
N SER A 103 1.65 18.54 4.63
CA SER A 103 0.26 18.98 4.55
C SER A 103 0.01 20.03 5.62
N PRO A 104 -0.39 21.26 5.23
CA PRO A 104 -0.66 22.33 6.20
C PRO A 104 -1.86 22.02 7.11
N HIS A 105 -2.69 21.05 6.73
CA HIS A 105 -3.81 20.58 7.54
C HIS A 105 -3.41 19.57 8.63
N LEU A 106 -2.20 18.98 8.52
CA LEU A 106 -1.73 17.93 9.44
C LEU A 106 -0.55 18.38 10.30
N TYR A 107 0.23 19.35 9.84
CA TYR A 107 1.45 19.79 10.50
C TYR A 107 1.48 21.32 10.55
N ALA A 108 1.87 21.85 11.71
CA ALA A 108 2.00 23.29 11.93
C ALA A 108 3.14 23.89 11.09
N ASP A 109 4.23 23.14 10.89
CA ASP A 109 5.40 23.57 10.13
C ASP A 109 6.14 22.41 9.46
N GLN A 110 7.09 22.78 8.60
CA GLN A 110 7.94 21.88 7.83
C GLN A 110 8.82 21.00 8.72
N ALA A 111 9.40 21.56 9.79
CA ALA A 111 10.33 20.84 10.66
C ALA A 111 9.63 19.71 11.44
N THR A 112 8.40 19.96 11.89
CA THR A 112 7.55 18.97 12.56
C THR A 112 7.21 17.81 11.63
N TRP A 113 6.87 18.11 10.37
CA TRP A 113 6.64 17.08 9.36
C TRP A 113 7.91 16.27 9.06
N GLU A 114 9.06 16.92 8.90
CA GLU A 114 10.34 16.26 8.62
C GLU A 114 10.74 15.30 9.75
N LYS A 115 10.66 15.75 11.01
CA LYS A 115 10.89 14.89 12.18
C LYS A 115 9.95 13.70 12.20
N ARG A 116 8.63 13.94 12.05
CA ARG A 116 7.63 12.86 12.02
C ARG A 116 7.89 11.89 10.87
N LYS A 117 8.27 12.40 9.71
CA LYS A 117 8.65 11.61 8.53
C LYS A 117 9.82 10.71 8.91
N GLU A 118 10.93 11.24 9.40
CA GLU A 118 12.11 10.45 9.76
C GLU A 118 11.78 9.28 10.71
N GLU A 119 11.06 9.58 11.79
CA GLU A 119 10.63 8.64 12.83
C GLU A 119 9.63 7.59 12.33
N SER A 120 8.78 7.92 11.35
CA SER A 120 7.74 7.01 10.87
C SER A 120 8.34 5.91 9.97
N PRO A 121 8.06 4.61 10.23
CA PRO A 121 8.48 3.51 9.37
C PRO A 121 7.59 3.37 8.11
N VAL A 122 6.46 4.08 8.07
CA VAL A 122 5.51 4.04 6.96
C VAL A 122 5.37 5.40 6.28
N ARG A 123 5.22 5.37 4.95
CA ARG A 123 4.88 6.52 4.12
C ARG A 123 3.53 6.29 3.45
N VAL A 124 2.73 7.33 3.35
CA VAL A 124 1.50 7.29 2.56
C VAL A 124 1.50 8.38 1.51
N GLN A 125 1.00 8.03 0.33
CA GLN A 125 0.78 8.94 -0.78
C GLN A 125 -0.57 8.67 -1.39
N TRP A 126 -1.28 9.74 -1.75
CA TRP A 126 -2.56 9.68 -2.43
C TRP A 126 -2.35 10.14 -3.87
N ASP A 127 -2.37 9.20 -4.80
CA ASP A 127 -2.18 9.46 -6.22
C ASP A 127 -3.52 9.37 -6.96
N PRO A 128 -3.69 10.03 -8.13
CA PRO A 128 -4.92 9.85 -8.91
C PRO A 128 -5.12 8.37 -9.24
N GLU A 129 -6.35 7.88 -9.16
CA GLU A 129 -6.68 6.52 -9.61
C GLU A 129 -6.64 6.47 -11.15
N ARG A 130 -6.71 5.26 -11.70
CA ARG A 130 -6.68 4.98 -13.12
C ARG A 130 -7.89 4.17 -13.56
N ASP A 131 -8.38 4.47 -14.75
CA ASP A 131 -9.28 3.56 -15.47
C ASP A 131 -8.50 2.49 -16.25
N PHE A 132 -9.23 1.67 -17.01
CA PHE A 132 -8.65 0.60 -17.84
C PHE A 132 -7.78 1.11 -19.00
N GLU A 133 -7.95 2.38 -19.40
CA GLU A 133 -7.12 3.06 -20.41
C GLU A 133 -5.95 3.80 -19.76
N PHE A 134 -5.79 3.67 -18.43
CA PHE A 134 -4.82 4.38 -17.61
C PHE A 134 -4.92 5.92 -17.65
N ARG A 135 -6.11 6.46 -17.92
CA ARG A 135 -6.39 7.89 -17.73
C ARG A 135 -6.55 8.18 -16.24
N ALA A 136 -6.10 9.37 -15.82
CA ALA A 136 -6.24 9.80 -14.43
C ALA A 136 -7.69 10.11 -14.09
N LEU A 137 -8.15 9.62 -12.94
CA LEU A 137 -9.48 9.89 -12.41
C LEU A 137 -9.43 11.00 -11.35
N GLU A 138 -10.58 11.64 -11.10
CA GLU A 138 -10.69 12.76 -10.16
C GLU A 138 -10.45 12.34 -8.72
N TYR A 139 -10.74 11.07 -8.40
CA TYR A 139 -10.50 10.49 -7.09
C TYR A 139 -9.10 9.88 -6.97
N ARG A 140 -8.69 9.66 -5.72
CA ARG A 140 -7.34 9.31 -5.30
C ARG A 140 -7.32 7.93 -4.64
N SER A 141 -6.26 7.18 -4.92
CA SER A 141 -5.97 5.88 -4.35
C SER A 141 -4.65 5.86 -3.59
N LEU A 142 -4.59 5.00 -2.58
CA LEU A 142 -3.48 4.94 -1.65
C LEU A 142 -2.28 4.18 -2.25
N GLN A 143 -1.08 4.72 -2.01
CA GLN A 143 0.18 4.02 -2.08
C GLN A 143 0.85 4.06 -0.70
N VAL A 144 1.36 2.91 -0.25
CA VAL A 144 2.00 2.77 1.07
C VAL A 144 3.46 2.37 0.91
N GLY A 145 4.37 3.14 1.48
CA GLY A 145 5.80 2.85 1.53
C GLY A 145 6.16 2.27 2.89
N LEU A 146 6.87 1.15 2.91
CA LEU A 146 7.20 0.40 4.11
C LEU A 146 8.72 0.28 4.24
N LYS A 147 9.30 0.65 5.40
CA LYS A 147 10.72 0.46 5.73
C LYS A 147 10.89 -0.11 7.14
N GLY A 148 12.03 -0.75 7.39
CA GLY A 148 12.38 -1.25 8.73
C GLY A 148 11.33 -2.22 9.27
N GLU A 149 10.91 -2.03 10.52
CA GLU A 149 9.93 -2.90 11.19
C GLU A 149 8.60 -3.03 10.45
N ALA A 150 8.21 -2.04 9.65
CA ALA A 150 6.98 -2.12 8.88
C ALA A 150 7.03 -3.22 7.81
N VAL A 151 8.23 -3.50 7.27
CA VAL A 151 8.46 -4.61 6.34
C VAL A 151 8.39 -5.95 7.06
N ASP A 152 8.79 -6.03 8.32
CA ASP A 152 8.71 -7.29 9.04
C ASP A 152 7.30 -7.56 9.51
N ARG A 153 6.60 -6.57 10.08
CA ARG A 153 5.23 -6.73 10.59
C ARG A 153 4.25 -7.11 9.49
N MET A 154 4.22 -6.39 8.38
CA MET A 154 3.25 -6.68 7.33
C MET A 154 3.51 -8.03 6.63
N TRP A 155 4.73 -8.56 6.70
CA TRP A 155 5.10 -9.82 6.09
C TRP A 155 5.00 -10.98 7.08
N MET A 156 5.28 -10.77 8.37
CA MET A 156 5.03 -11.75 9.43
C MET A 156 3.53 -11.98 9.64
N SER A 157 2.72 -10.95 9.45
CA SER A 157 1.25 -11.04 9.54
C SER A 157 0.59 -11.58 8.27
N GLY A 158 1.34 -11.93 7.22
CA GLY A 158 0.78 -12.58 6.03
C GLY A 158 0.44 -14.05 6.31
N LEU A 159 -0.74 -14.51 5.87
CA LEU A 159 -1.01 -15.95 5.77
C LEU A 159 -0.28 -16.46 4.53
N TRP A 160 0.83 -17.16 4.68
CA TRP A 160 1.59 -17.68 3.54
C TRP A 160 1.17 -19.12 3.23
N GLY A 161 -0.06 -19.30 2.78
CA GLY A 161 -0.57 -20.60 2.30
C GLY A 161 -0.47 -20.75 0.78
N SER A 162 -0.37 -21.99 0.27
CA SER A 162 -0.05 -22.40 -1.11
C SER A 162 -0.91 -21.84 -2.27
N GLY A 163 -1.82 -20.90 -2.05
CA GLY A 163 -2.63 -20.25 -3.10
C GLY A 163 -2.45 -18.73 -3.23
N MET A 164 -1.61 -18.11 -2.39
CA MET A 164 -1.65 -16.66 -2.16
C MET A 164 -0.83 -15.83 -3.17
N LEU A 165 0.32 -16.36 -3.61
CA LEU A 165 1.18 -15.69 -4.57
C LEU A 165 0.74 -16.06 -5.99
N ARG A 166 -0.15 -15.27 -6.57
CA ARG A 166 -0.48 -15.35 -8.01
C ARG A 166 0.44 -14.39 -8.76
N GLY A 167 1.14 -14.89 -9.78
CA GLY A 167 2.10 -14.13 -10.58
C GLY A 167 2.18 -14.60 -12.02
#